data_AF-A0A2R7TAA1-F1
#
_entry.id   AF-A0A2R7TAA1-F1
#
_cell.length_a   1.000
_cell.length_b   1.000
_cell.length_c   1.000
_cell.angle_alpha   90.00
_cell.angle_beta   90.00
_cell.angle_gamma   90.00
#
_symmetry.space_group_name_H-M   'P 1'
#
loop_
_entity.id
_entity.type
_entity.pdbx_description
1 polymer ?
#
loop_
_entity_poly.entity_id
_entity_poly.type
_entity_poly.pdbx_seq_one_letter_code
_entity_poly.pdbx_strand_id
1 'polypeptide(L)'
;MERFAVNLSLSWSILWRVLVVEMLLALAILLIARDSTLFTDVSLVVWKPSVIWGLFSCAVVIGQLTLSNGLLHVLWGSRLQQDRLFWRRLGYGAVGLGFVIAALNLAIISFVPFEKWLGLKTFGPLLLAVAFAFAAPVLMVTRSNPSPPAERAR
;
A
#
# COMPACT_ATOMS: atom_id res chain seq x y z
N MET A 1 -12.98 -24.99 -0.53
CA MET A 1 -13.71 -23.88 -1.19
C MET A 1 -13.82 -22.66 -0.28
N GLU A 2 -14.26 -22.81 0.98
CA GLU A 2 -14.43 -21.70 1.94
C GLU A 2 -13.19 -20.81 2.13
N ARG A 3 -12.00 -21.41 2.33
CA ARG A 3 -10.74 -20.65 2.46
C ARG A 3 -10.39 -19.81 1.24
N PHE A 4 -10.69 -20.32 0.05
CA PHE A 4 -10.43 -19.61 -1.20
C PHE A 4 -11.35 -18.39 -1.31
N ALA A 5 -12.63 -18.54 -0.95
CA ALA A 5 -13.58 -17.43 -0.94
C ALA A 5 -13.20 -16.35 0.08
N VAL A 6 -12.76 -16.73 1.29
CA VAL A 6 -12.31 -15.77 2.31
C VAL A 6 -11.05 -15.04 1.87
N ASN A 7 -10.04 -15.75 1.34
CA ASN A 7 -8.83 -15.11 0.84
C ASN A 7 -9.12 -14.18 -0.32
N LEU A 8 -9.97 -14.58 -1.26
CA LEU A 8 -10.35 -13.75 -2.40
C LEU A 8 -11.09 -12.49 -1.94
N SER A 9 -12.03 -12.62 -1.00
CA SER A 9 -12.74 -11.48 -0.41
C SER A 9 -11.78 -10.53 0.30
N LEU A 10 -10.81 -11.04 1.06
CA LEU A 10 -9.80 -10.24 1.75
C LEU A 10 -8.87 -9.55 0.75
N SER A 11 -8.39 -10.26 -0.28
CA SER A 11 -7.56 -9.68 -1.36
C SER A 11 -8.29 -8.55 -2.07
N TRP A 12 -9.56 -8.76 -2.42
CA TRP A 12 -10.41 -7.74 -3.04
C TRP A 12 -10.58 -6.50 -2.14
N SER A 13 -10.81 -6.75 -0.85
CA SER A 13 -10.97 -5.73 0.18
C SER A 13 -9.69 -4.88 0.34
N ILE A 14 -8.52 -5.51 0.38
CA ILE A 14 -7.23 -4.82 0.45
C ILE A 14 -6.97 -4.05 -0.85
N LEU A 15 -7.19 -4.68 -2.01
CA LEU A 15 -6.97 -4.08 -3.32
C LEU A 15 -7.70 -2.75 -3.44
N TRP A 16 -9.00 -2.71 -3.20
CA TRP A 16 -9.79 -1.49 -3.33
C TRP A 16 -9.29 -0.37 -2.40
N ARG A 17 -8.89 -0.72 -1.17
CA ARG A 17 -8.38 0.26 -0.20
C ARG A 17 -7.03 0.83 -0.60
N VAL A 18 -6.13 -0.02 -1.11
CA VAL A 18 -4.82 0.43 -1.62
C VAL A 18 -5.01 1.36 -2.82
N LEU A 19 -5.90 1.00 -3.77
CA LEU A 19 -6.22 1.85 -4.91
C LEU A 19 -6.78 3.21 -4.48
N VAL A 20 -7.73 3.23 -3.52
CA VAL A 20 -8.28 4.49 -3.00
C VAL A 20 -7.20 5.34 -2.35
N VAL A 21 -6.32 4.75 -1.52
CA VAL A 21 -5.22 5.50 -0.89
C VAL A 21 -4.23 6.03 -1.93
N GLU A 22 -3.91 5.24 -2.95
CA GLU A 22 -3.04 5.65 -4.05
C GLU A 22 -3.65 6.81 -4.85
N MET A 23 -4.96 6.76 -5.15
CA MET A 23 -5.68 7.86 -5.81
C MET A 23 -5.72 9.12 -4.95
N LEU A 24 -5.98 9.00 -3.64
CA LEU A 24 -5.98 10.14 -2.71
C LEU A 24 -4.59 10.77 -2.60
N LEU A 25 -3.54 9.94 -2.54
CA LEU A 25 -2.16 10.41 -2.52
C LEU A 25 -1.82 11.12 -3.83
N ALA A 26 -2.16 10.53 -4.98
CA ALA A 26 -1.97 11.13 -6.29
C ALA A 26 -2.72 12.46 -6.40
N LEU A 27 -3.96 12.54 -5.93
CA LEU A 27 -4.76 13.77 -5.91
C LEU A 27 -4.12 14.83 -5.02
N ALA A 28 -3.72 14.49 -3.79
CA ALA A 28 -3.04 15.41 -2.88
C ALA A 28 -1.76 15.98 -3.52
N ILE A 29 -0.97 15.12 -4.17
CA ILE A 29 0.23 15.53 -4.91
C ILE A 29 -0.13 16.46 -6.06
N LEU A 30 -1.17 16.17 -6.84
CA LEU A 30 -1.62 17.02 -7.96
C LEU A 30 -2.07 18.40 -7.49
N LEU A 31 -2.80 18.47 -6.37
CA LEU A 31 -3.26 19.72 -5.79
C LEU A 31 -2.09 20.58 -5.28
N ILE A 32 -1.11 19.97 -4.61
CA ILE A 32 0.13 20.66 -4.16
C ILE A 32 0.99 21.08 -5.36
N ALA A 33 1.03 20.25 -6.40
CA ALA A 33 1.81 20.48 -7.61
C ALA A 33 1.28 21.61 -8.49
N ARG A 34 -0.01 21.92 -8.42
CA ARG A 34 -0.69 22.77 -9.42
C ARG A 34 -0.07 24.17 -9.58
N ASP A 35 0.57 24.69 -8.54
CA ASP A 35 1.08 26.08 -8.50
C ASP A 35 2.61 26.18 -8.37
N SER A 36 3.33 25.05 -8.40
CA SER A 36 4.77 25.07 -8.13
C SER A 36 5.61 25.20 -9.40
N THR A 37 6.50 26.19 -9.45
CA THR A 37 7.64 26.28 -10.39
C THR A 37 8.63 25.09 -10.31
N LEU A 38 8.33 24.09 -9.47
CA LEU A 38 9.08 22.85 -9.26
C LEU A 38 9.04 21.88 -10.46
N PHE A 39 8.28 22.18 -11.52
CA PHE A 39 8.20 21.34 -12.74
C PHE A 39 9.20 21.72 -13.83
N THR A 40 10.04 22.72 -13.59
CA THR A 40 10.97 23.23 -14.61
C THR A 40 12.26 22.41 -14.69
N ASP A 41 12.61 21.66 -13.64
CA ASP A 41 13.80 20.81 -13.60
C ASP A 41 13.44 19.33 -13.76
N VAL A 42 13.98 18.70 -14.81
CA VAL A 42 13.81 17.26 -15.10
C VAL A 42 14.24 16.39 -13.92
N SER A 43 15.23 16.83 -13.15
CA SER A 43 15.71 16.11 -11.97
C SER A 43 14.62 15.99 -10.91
N LEU A 44 13.84 17.07 -10.67
CA LEU A 44 12.77 17.04 -9.68
C LEU A 44 11.63 16.10 -10.10
N VAL A 45 11.32 16.03 -11.40
CA VAL A 45 10.29 15.12 -11.93
C VAL A 45 10.65 13.65 -11.69
N VAL A 46 11.92 13.32 -11.85
CA VAL A 46 12.46 11.96 -11.72
C VAL A 46 12.51 11.46 -10.29
N TRP A 47 12.94 12.30 -9.35
CA TRP A 47 13.15 11.91 -7.96
C TRP A 47 11.86 11.91 -7.13
N LYS A 48 10.85 12.67 -7.58
CA LYS A 48 9.57 12.84 -6.91
C LYS A 48 8.91 11.52 -6.47
N PRO A 49 8.77 10.48 -7.33
CA PRO A 49 8.19 9.21 -6.91
C PRO A 49 8.95 8.56 -5.75
N SER A 50 10.28 8.53 -5.79
CA SER A 50 11.10 7.92 -4.73
C SER A 50 10.94 8.63 -3.39
N VAL A 51 10.89 9.96 -3.39
CA VAL A 51 10.67 10.75 -2.16
C VAL A 51 9.27 10.47 -1.59
N ILE A 52 8.23 10.47 -2.43
CA ILE A 52 6.86 10.23 -1.99
C ILE A 52 6.71 8.83 -1.38
N TRP A 53 7.14 7.79 -2.10
CA TRP A 53 7.04 6.41 -1.63
C TRP A 53 7.92 6.16 -0.40
N GLY A 54 9.09 6.79 -0.33
CA GLY A 54 9.95 6.77 0.86
C GLY A 54 9.29 7.41 2.07
N LEU A 55 8.73 8.63 1.93
CA LEU A 55 8.03 9.33 3.01
C LEU A 55 6.79 8.58 3.48
N PHE A 56 6.00 8.02 2.56
CA PHE A 56 4.87 7.16 2.89
C PHE A 56 5.33 5.96 3.73
N SER A 57 6.39 5.27 3.30
CA SER A 57 6.95 4.13 4.01
C SER A 57 7.43 4.52 5.41
N CYS A 58 8.14 5.64 5.54
CA CYS A 58 8.56 6.18 6.82
C CYS A 58 7.36 6.51 7.74
N ALA A 59 6.31 7.14 7.21
CA ALA A 59 5.10 7.44 7.98
C ALA A 59 4.41 6.16 8.48
N VAL A 60 4.34 5.11 7.64
CA VAL A 60 3.79 3.81 8.05
C VAL A 60 4.68 3.15 9.11
N VAL A 61 6.02 3.20 8.99
CA VAL A 61 6.94 2.70 10.02
C VAL A 61 6.72 3.42 11.35
N ILE A 62 6.69 4.75 11.35
CA ILE A 62 6.45 5.55 12.56
C ILE A 62 5.11 5.16 13.17
N GLY A 63 4.07 5.00 12.36
CA GLY A 63 2.77 4.54 12.82
C GLY A 63 2.78 3.10 13.37
N GLN A 64 3.61 2.20 12.83
CA GLN A 64 3.80 0.85 13.37
C GLN A 64 4.52 0.85 14.73
N LEU A 65 5.41 1.81 14.96
CA LEU A 65 6.17 1.92 16.21
C LEU A 65 5.39 2.66 17.31
N THR A 66 4.55 3.63 16.94
CA THR A 66 3.81 4.46 17.89
C THR A 66 2.39 3.94 18.16
N LEU A 67 1.74 3.30 17.19
CA LEU A 67 0.37 2.80 17.33
C LEU A 67 0.37 1.31 17.59
N SER A 68 -0.43 0.88 18.57
CA SER A 68 -0.40 -0.48 19.10
C SER A 68 -0.73 -1.57 18.05
N ASN A 69 -1.58 -1.27 17.07
CA ASN A 69 -1.91 -2.14 15.93
C ASN A 69 -1.40 -1.59 14.59
N GLY A 70 -0.65 -0.49 14.61
CA GLY A 70 -0.12 0.18 13.42
C GLY A 70 -1.11 1.09 12.68
N LEU A 71 -0.56 1.93 11.78
CA LEU A 71 -1.33 2.93 11.04
C LEU A 71 -2.45 2.34 10.18
N LEU A 72 -2.18 1.23 9.49
CA LEU A 72 -3.18 0.59 8.62
C LEU A 72 -4.38 0.05 9.41
N HIS A 73 -4.18 -0.41 10.65
CA HIS A 73 -5.30 -0.79 11.51
C HIS A 73 -6.16 0.43 11.90
N VAL A 74 -5.54 1.58 12.18
CA VAL A 74 -6.32 2.80 12.49
C VAL A 74 -7.17 3.22 11.29
N LEU A 75 -6.63 3.10 10.08
CA LEU A 75 -7.34 3.46 8.85
C LEU A 75 -8.42 2.46 8.45
N TRP A 76 -8.17 1.15 8.60
CA TRP A 76 -8.98 0.10 7.99
C TRP A 76 -9.54 -0.95 8.98
N GLY A 77 -9.10 -0.95 10.23
CA GLY A 77 -9.38 -1.97 11.24
C GLY A 77 -10.86 -2.08 11.62
N SER A 78 -11.62 -0.99 11.56
CA SER A 78 -13.07 -1.02 11.82
C SER A 78 -13.87 -1.83 10.79
N ARG A 79 -13.30 -2.06 9.61
CA ARG A 79 -13.95 -2.78 8.50
C ARG A 79 -13.38 -4.19 8.27
N LEU A 80 -12.24 -4.51 8.86
CA LEU A 80 -11.53 -5.77 8.70
C LEU A 80 -11.27 -6.36 10.09
N GLN A 81 -12.09 -7.32 10.49
CA GLN A 81 -11.94 -8.03 11.77
C GLN A 81 -10.78 -9.04 11.66
N GLN A 82 -9.54 -8.53 11.73
CA GLN A 82 -8.32 -9.32 11.70
C GLN A 82 -7.51 -9.10 12.98
N ASP A 83 -6.70 -10.09 13.33
CA ASP A 83 -5.89 -10.06 14.54
C ASP A 83 -4.74 -9.04 14.45
N ARG A 84 -4.16 -8.69 15.61
CA ARG A 84 -3.04 -7.73 15.66
C ARG A 84 -1.84 -8.18 14.80
N LEU A 85 -1.59 -9.49 14.71
CA LEU A 85 -0.45 -10.04 13.96
C LEU A 85 -0.59 -9.77 12.46
N PHE A 86 -1.80 -9.94 11.91
CA PHE A 86 -2.11 -9.61 10.54
C PHE A 86 -1.81 -8.15 10.23
N TRP A 87 -2.28 -7.21 11.05
CA TRP A 87 -2.06 -5.77 10.84
C TRP A 87 -0.60 -5.36 10.90
N ARG A 88 0.16 -5.98 11.79
CA ARG A 88 1.60 -5.75 11.89
C ARG A 88 2.32 -6.25 10.64
N ARG A 89 2.00 -7.46 10.16
CA ARG A 89 2.56 -8.01 8.91
C ARG A 89 2.17 -7.19 7.69
N LEU A 90 0.90 -6.79 7.59
CA LEU A 90 0.40 -5.97 6.49
C LEU A 90 1.11 -4.63 6.43
N GLY A 91 1.31 -3.98 7.59
CA GLY A 91 2.03 -2.71 7.64
C GLY A 91 3.50 -2.82 7.27
N TYR A 92 4.24 -3.78 7.84
CA TYR A 92 5.63 -4.00 7.42
C TYR A 92 5.75 -4.43 5.95
N GLY A 93 4.78 -5.18 5.44
CA GLY A 93 4.67 -5.52 4.02
C GLY A 93 4.48 -4.27 3.15
N ALA A 94 3.59 -3.36 3.55
CA ALA A 94 3.38 -2.08 2.85
C ALA A 94 4.61 -1.17 2.91
N VAL A 95 5.33 -1.14 4.03
CA VAL A 95 6.64 -0.44 4.16
C VAL A 95 7.66 -1.02 3.19
N GLY A 96 7.81 -2.35 3.17
CA GLY A 96 8.71 -3.03 2.24
C GLY A 96 8.36 -2.72 0.79
N LEU A 97 7.08 -2.78 0.44
CA LEU A 97 6.58 -2.46 -0.89
C LEU A 97 6.91 -1.02 -1.29
N GLY A 98 6.65 -0.05 -0.42
CA GLY A 98 6.91 1.36 -0.70
C GLY A 98 8.41 1.64 -0.89
N PHE A 99 9.28 1.05 -0.07
CA PHE A 99 10.73 1.16 -0.28
C PHE A 99 11.20 0.45 -1.56
N VAL A 100 10.63 -0.70 -1.90
CA VAL A 100 10.91 -1.39 -3.17
C VAL A 100 10.52 -0.50 -4.34
N ILE A 101 9.34 0.12 -4.33
CA ILE A 101 8.91 1.06 -5.38
C ILE A 101 9.88 2.25 -5.47
N ALA A 102 10.25 2.84 -4.32
CA ALA A 102 11.16 3.97 -4.28
C ALA A 102 12.55 3.64 -4.83
N ALA A 103 13.10 2.49 -4.44
CA ALA A 103 14.39 2.00 -4.90
C ALA A 103 14.36 1.60 -6.39
N LEU A 104 13.29 0.92 -6.83
CA LEU A 104 13.10 0.57 -8.23
C LEU A 104 13.07 1.83 -9.10
N ASN A 105 12.37 2.90 -8.69
CA ASN A 105 12.36 4.15 -9.44
C ASN A 105 13.77 4.75 -9.63
N LEU A 106 14.60 4.72 -8.59
CA LEU A 106 16.00 5.19 -8.68
C LEU A 106 16.86 4.24 -9.52
N ALA A 107 16.61 2.94 -9.48
CA ALA A 107 17.37 1.96 -10.24
C ALA A 107 17.07 2.09 -11.74
N ILE A 108 15.79 2.16 -12.14
CA ILE A 108 15.39 2.10 -13.56
C ILE A 108 15.67 3.38 -14.34
N ILE A 109 15.73 4.56 -13.69
CA ILE A 109 15.76 5.84 -14.41
C ILE A 109 16.99 5.95 -15.32
N SER A 110 18.14 5.43 -14.88
CA SER A 110 19.39 5.50 -15.64
C SER A 110 19.45 4.50 -16.80
N PHE A 111 18.53 3.53 -16.86
CA PHE A 111 18.57 2.44 -17.86
C PHE A 111 17.44 2.50 -18.89
N VAL A 112 16.43 3.35 -18.68
CA VAL A 112 15.21 3.36 -19.50
C VAL A 112 14.98 4.76 -20.10
N PRO A 113 14.63 4.87 -21.40
CA PRO A 113 14.27 6.15 -22.01
C PRO A 113 13.13 6.85 -21.23
N PHE A 114 13.19 8.18 -21.14
CA PHE A 114 12.26 8.98 -20.33
C PHE A 114 10.78 8.69 -20.63
N GLU A 115 10.40 8.54 -21.89
CA GLU A 115 9.02 8.24 -22.28
C GLU A 115 8.54 6.87 -21.78
N LYS A 116 9.42 5.86 -21.82
CA LYS A 116 9.12 4.53 -21.26
C LYS A 116 9.08 4.57 -19.74
N TRP A 117 9.96 5.34 -19.11
CA TRP A 117 9.94 5.57 -17.67
C TRP A 117 8.65 6.24 -17.21
N LEU A 118 8.08 7.17 -17.99
CA LEU A 118 6.81 7.83 -17.67
C LEU A 118 5.67 6.82 -17.50
N GLY A 119 5.58 5.82 -18.37
CA GLY A 119 4.62 4.72 -18.24
C GLY A 119 4.93 3.84 -17.03
N LEU A 120 6.19 3.44 -16.87
CA LEU A 120 6.62 2.54 -15.79
C LEU A 120 6.40 3.13 -14.40
N LYS A 121 6.67 4.42 -14.18
CA LYS A 121 6.41 5.08 -12.88
C LYS A 121 4.93 5.25 -12.57
N THR A 122 4.08 5.29 -13.60
CA THR A 122 2.65 5.54 -13.46
C THR A 122 1.91 4.24 -13.18
N PHE A 123 2.23 3.17 -13.92
CA PHE A 123 1.55 1.88 -13.80
C PHE A 123 2.30 0.85 -12.94
N GLY A 124 3.61 1.03 -12.72
CA GLY A 124 4.42 0.12 -11.92
C GLY A 124 3.95 -0.01 -10.47
N PRO A 125 3.73 1.10 -9.75
CA PRO A 125 3.19 1.05 -8.38
C PRO A 125 1.84 0.34 -8.31
N LEU A 126 0.96 0.61 -9.29
CA LEU A 126 -0.34 -0.05 -9.41
C LEU A 126 -0.21 -1.57 -9.56
N LEU A 127 0.66 -2.05 -10.47
CA LEU A 127 0.88 -3.49 -10.67
C LEU A 127 1.44 -4.17 -9.41
N LEU A 128 2.37 -3.48 -8.72
CA LEU A 128 2.95 -3.95 -7.47
C LEU A 128 1.93 -3.96 -6.32
N ALA A 129 1.06 -2.96 -6.25
CA ALA A 129 -0.05 -2.89 -5.30
C ALA A 129 -1.06 -4.02 -5.52
N VAL A 130 -1.40 -4.32 -6.78
CA VAL A 130 -2.23 -5.48 -7.13
C VAL A 130 -1.55 -6.76 -6.67
N ALA A 131 -0.30 -7.00 -7.04
CA ALA A 131 0.45 -8.18 -6.62
C ALA A 131 0.48 -8.33 -5.09
N PHE A 132 0.73 -7.23 -4.37
CA PHE A 132 0.72 -7.20 -2.92
C PHE A 132 -0.65 -7.54 -2.33
N ALA A 133 -1.73 -6.98 -2.87
CA ALA A 133 -3.08 -7.22 -2.38
C ALA A 133 -3.50 -8.69 -2.48
N PHE A 134 -3.04 -9.41 -3.51
CA PHE A 134 -3.30 -10.84 -3.65
C PHE A 134 -2.33 -11.71 -2.83
N ALA A 135 -1.07 -11.30 -2.69
CA ALA A 135 -0.07 -12.04 -1.93
C ALA A 135 -0.27 -11.92 -0.41
N ALA A 136 -0.65 -10.75 0.09
CA ALA A 136 -0.71 -10.47 1.53
C ALA A 136 -1.69 -11.39 2.28
N PRO A 137 -2.95 -11.61 1.84
CA PRO A 137 -3.86 -12.57 2.50
C PRO A 137 -3.32 -14.00 2.52
N VAL A 138 -2.74 -14.45 1.41
CA VAL A 138 -2.22 -15.83 1.30
C VAL A 138 -1.05 -16.05 2.26
N LEU A 139 -0.17 -15.06 2.39
CA LEU A 139 1.03 -15.16 3.22
C LEU A 139 0.80 -14.82 4.69
N MET A 140 -0.20 -13.97 5.00
CA MET A 140 -0.34 -13.35 6.32
C MET A 140 -1.51 -13.89 7.13
N VAL A 141 -2.50 -14.56 6.51
CA VAL A 141 -3.59 -15.22 7.24
C VAL A 141 -3.00 -16.31 8.14
N THR A 142 -2.87 -15.96 9.41
CA THR A 142 -2.53 -16.89 10.48
C THR A 142 -3.85 -17.33 11.09
N ARG A 143 -3.96 -18.59 11.51
CA ARG A 143 -5.19 -19.22 11.98
C ARG A 143 -5.86 -18.43 13.12
N SER A 144 -6.71 -17.46 12.82
CA SER A 144 -7.74 -17.00 13.76
C SER A 144 -9.00 -17.79 13.44
N ASN A 145 -9.26 -18.75 14.33
CA ASN A 145 -10.44 -19.62 14.41
C ASN A 145 -11.73 -18.85 14.04
N PRO A 146 -12.72 -19.48 13.35
CA PRO A 146 -14.05 -18.92 13.34
C PRO A 146 -14.57 -18.95 14.78
N SER A 147 -15.10 -17.85 15.29
CA SER A 147 -16.15 -17.99 16.29
C SER A 147 -17.41 -18.43 15.52
N PRO A 148 -17.94 -19.64 15.76
CA PRO A 148 -19.27 -20.01 15.29
C PRO A 148 -20.28 -19.01 15.86
N PRO A 149 -21.46 -18.85 15.21
CA PRO A 149 -22.49 -17.97 15.74
C PRO A 149 -22.88 -18.45 17.13
N ALA A 150 -22.72 -17.58 18.14
CA ALA A 150 -23.43 -17.75 19.40
C ALA A 150 -24.92 -17.50 19.12
N GLU A 151 -25.54 -18.60 18.74
CA GLU A 151 -26.96 -18.90 18.80
C GLU A 151 -27.64 -18.30 20.04
N ARG A 152 -28.86 -17.81 19.83
CA ARG A 152 -29.98 -17.78 20.78
C ARG A 152 -29.57 -17.64 22.24
N ALA A 153 -29.47 -16.40 22.69
CA ALA A 153 -29.67 -16.07 24.10
C ALA A 153 -30.44 -14.74 24.23
N ARG A 154 -31.60 -14.66 23.56
CA ARG A 154 -32.87 -14.07 24.02
C ARG A 154 -33.79 -13.77 22.83
#